data_AF-A0A161HXR1-F1
#
_entry.id   AF-A0A161HXR1-F1
#
_cell.length_a   1.000
_cell.length_b   1.000
_cell.length_c   1.000
_cell.angle_alpha   90.00
_cell.angle_beta   90.00
_cell.angle_gamma   90.00
#
_symmetry.space_group_name_H-M   'P 1'
#
loop_
_entity.id
_entity.type
_entity.pdbx_description
1 polymer ?
#
loop_
_entity_poly.entity_id
_entity_poly.type
_entity_poly.pdbx_seq_one_letter_code
_entity_poly.pdbx_strand_id
1 'polypeptide(L)'
;MTCKDCQVIERSPQGPGSLFLAPFLSHTLKALQQQLSDQGIQAREVDAGVLQVPVPTGGPGAMDATLRRHLSEAEITDCRAVFLAEGEAFTLATLPHTQSLMTLLARAGSGWLADMIEAERFIFHFQPIVHCQDPGRIFAHESLVRGYLSDEDRTLIFPDRLFGQARASQMMFQLDRAARINAIRQAVGHGFDGRVFINFNPTTIYDPTYCLKTTLNEVERLGADANRLVFEVVESEEVSDSGHLRRIVDFYRSAGFQVALDDLGAGYASLNLLSELRPDYVKFDRALVSQVDQDIFKQKVLAKLIEMAHDLGIMTIAEGVEEKAEWQWLKAHAVDYVQGYLFARPGSPPPRPVVPT
;
A
#
# COMPACT_ATOMS: atom_id res chain seq x y z
N MET A 1 -22.82 -6.25 -9.06
CA MET A 1 -21.95 -7.33 -9.59
C MET A 1 -20.52 -6.94 -9.27
N THR A 2 -19.70 -7.88 -8.83
CA THR A 2 -18.27 -7.69 -8.62
C THR A 2 -17.54 -7.64 -9.96
N CYS A 3 -16.45 -6.87 -10.07
CA CYS A 3 -15.64 -6.86 -11.28
C CYS A 3 -14.94 -8.21 -11.43
N LYS A 4 -15.17 -8.92 -12.54
CA LYS A 4 -14.60 -10.24 -12.79
C LYS A 4 -13.08 -10.20 -13.01
N ASP A 5 -12.57 -9.08 -13.53
CA ASP A 5 -11.16 -8.96 -13.88
C ASP A 5 -10.33 -8.47 -12.68
N CYS A 6 -10.86 -7.55 -11.88
CA CYS A 6 -10.10 -6.98 -10.76
C CYS A 6 -9.99 -7.91 -9.54
N GLN A 7 -10.85 -8.93 -9.41
CA GLN A 7 -10.84 -9.84 -8.26
C GLN A 7 -9.94 -11.06 -8.44
N VAL A 8 -9.49 -11.34 -9.66
CA VAL A 8 -8.64 -12.49 -9.93
C VAL A 8 -7.21 -12.15 -9.55
N ILE A 9 -6.59 -13.02 -8.73
CA ILE A 9 -5.15 -12.99 -8.52
C ILE A 9 -4.53 -13.84 -9.61
N GLU A 10 -3.97 -13.18 -10.62
CA GLU A 10 -3.24 -13.86 -11.68
C GLU A 10 -1.91 -14.40 -11.14
N ARG A 11 -1.82 -15.73 -11.04
CA ARG A 11 -0.62 -16.43 -10.59
C ARG A 11 0.36 -16.65 -11.74
N SER A 12 1.65 -16.55 -11.44
CA SER A 12 2.69 -16.87 -12.42
C SER A 12 2.66 -18.37 -12.77
N PRO A 13 2.81 -18.73 -14.05
CA PRO A 13 3.01 -20.11 -14.48
C PRO A 13 4.20 -20.75 -13.75
N GLN A 14 4.11 -22.04 -13.43
CA GLN A 14 5.16 -22.81 -12.73
C GLN A 14 5.76 -23.95 -13.59
N GLY A 15 5.23 -24.15 -14.80
CA GLY A 15 5.62 -25.24 -15.70
C GLY A 15 6.80 -24.92 -16.63
N PRO A 16 7.18 -25.88 -17.50
CA PRO A 16 8.16 -25.65 -18.56
C PRO A 16 7.65 -24.62 -19.58
N GLY A 17 8.59 -23.92 -20.21
CA GLY A 17 8.27 -22.94 -21.24
C GLY A 17 9.48 -22.16 -21.71
N SER A 18 9.22 -20.95 -22.17
CA SER A 18 10.27 -20.03 -22.65
C SER A 18 9.97 -18.60 -22.23
N LEU A 19 11.01 -17.93 -21.76
CA LEU A 19 11.00 -16.51 -21.47
C LEU A 19 11.51 -15.76 -22.69
N PHE A 20 10.67 -14.88 -23.24
CA PHE A 20 11.03 -14.00 -24.34
C PHE A 20 11.38 -12.64 -23.75
N LEU A 21 12.61 -12.19 -24.01
CA LEU A 21 13.17 -10.95 -23.50
C LEU A 21 13.46 -10.02 -24.67
N ALA A 22 13.02 -8.78 -24.56
CA ALA A 22 13.39 -7.69 -25.46
C ALA A 22 14.11 -6.61 -24.64
N PRO A 23 15.44 -6.75 -24.43
CA PRO A 23 16.24 -5.74 -23.76
C PRO A 23 16.22 -4.42 -24.53
N PHE A 24 16.15 -3.31 -23.80
CA PHE A 24 16.11 -1.98 -24.40
C PHE A 24 17.39 -1.62 -25.19
N LEU A 25 18.55 -2.13 -24.73
CA LEU A 25 19.85 -1.84 -25.31
C LEU A 25 20.38 -3.05 -26.10
N SER A 26 20.82 -2.79 -27.33
CA SER A 26 21.24 -3.84 -28.27
C SER A 26 22.50 -4.59 -27.83
N HIS A 27 23.37 -3.95 -27.04
CA HIS A 27 24.56 -4.59 -26.48
C HIS A 27 24.24 -5.51 -25.29
N THR A 28 23.19 -5.19 -24.52
CA THR A 28 22.70 -6.02 -23.40
C THR A 28 22.24 -7.38 -23.91
N LEU A 29 21.58 -7.44 -25.07
CA LEU A 29 21.13 -8.71 -25.66
C LEU A 29 22.30 -9.68 -25.90
N LYS A 30 23.35 -9.22 -26.58
CA LYS A 30 24.52 -10.06 -26.90
C LYS A 30 25.28 -10.48 -25.66
N ALA A 31 25.48 -9.56 -24.71
CA ALA A 31 26.13 -9.85 -23.45
C ALA A 31 25.35 -10.91 -22.65
N LEU A 32 24.03 -10.74 -22.52
CA LEU A 32 23.15 -11.67 -21.82
C LEU A 32 23.14 -13.05 -22.50
N GLN A 33 23.06 -13.10 -23.83
CA GLN A 33 23.11 -14.37 -24.57
C GLN A 33 24.42 -15.13 -24.30
N GLN A 34 25.56 -14.45 -24.32
CA GLN A 34 26.84 -15.06 -24.03
C GLN A 34 26.91 -15.56 -22.59
N GLN A 35 26.52 -14.73 -21.62
CA GLN A 35 26.53 -15.07 -20.20
C GLN A 35 25.61 -16.25 -19.85
N LEU A 36 24.45 -16.36 -20.50
CA LEU A 36 23.54 -17.50 -20.35
C LEU A 36 24.16 -18.77 -20.96
N SER A 37 24.82 -18.64 -22.12
CA SER A 37 25.50 -19.75 -22.78
C SER A 37 26.65 -20.30 -21.93
N ASP A 38 27.40 -19.44 -21.26
CA ASP A 38 28.48 -19.81 -20.33
C ASP A 38 27.96 -20.62 -19.12
N GLN A 39 26.67 -20.51 -18.81
CA GLN A 39 25.97 -21.29 -17.77
C GLN A 39 25.22 -22.51 -18.33
N GLY A 40 25.40 -22.82 -19.61
CA GLY A 40 24.74 -23.95 -20.28
C GLY A 40 23.29 -23.68 -20.69
N ILE A 41 22.80 -22.45 -20.56
CA ILE A 41 21.44 -22.06 -20.97
C ILE A 41 21.49 -21.58 -22.43
N GLN A 42 20.92 -22.37 -23.34
CA GLN A 42 20.92 -22.09 -24.78
C GLN A 42 19.87 -21.04 -25.15
N ALA A 43 20.21 -19.77 -24.96
CA ALA A 43 19.37 -18.66 -25.38
C ALA A 43 19.56 -18.35 -26.88
N ARG A 44 18.45 -18.18 -27.61
CA ARG A 44 18.47 -17.90 -29.06
C ARG A 44 17.72 -16.62 -29.40
N GLU A 45 18.25 -15.83 -30.33
CA GLU A 45 17.52 -14.71 -30.90
C GLU A 45 16.47 -15.26 -31.88
N VAL A 46 15.19 -14.93 -31.65
CA VAL A 46 14.07 -15.43 -32.48
C VAL A 46 13.57 -14.40 -33.49
N ASP A 47 13.80 -13.12 -33.21
CA ASP A 47 13.53 -11.97 -34.06
C ASP A 47 14.48 -10.84 -33.64
N ALA A 48 14.64 -9.80 -34.46
CA ALA A 48 15.59 -8.71 -34.23
C ALA A 48 15.34 -8.04 -32.87
N GLY A 49 16.23 -8.30 -31.90
CA GLY A 49 16.14 -7.74 -30.56
C GLY A 49 15.33 -8.57 -29.55
N VAL A 50 14.86 -9.76 -29.91
CA VAL A 50 14.09 -10.66 -29.02
C VAL A 50 14.86 -11.95 -28.74
N LEU A 51 15.27 -12.12 -27.48
CA LEU A 51 15.97 -13.29 -26.99
C LEU A 51 14.98 -14.28 -26.35
N GLN A 52 14.91 -15.50 -26.88
CA GLN A 52 14.22 -16.62 -26.26
C GLN A 52 15.17 -17.37 -25.33
N VAL A 53 14.79 -17.48 -24.06
CA VAL A 53 15.51 -18.21 -23.02
C VAL A 53 14.66 -19.41 -22.58
N PRO A 54 15.14 -20.65 -22.74
CA PRO A 54 14.38 -21.83 -22.32
C PRO A 54 14.32 -21.93 -20.80
N VAL A 55 13.16 -22.33 -20.28
CA VAL A 55 12.91 -22.48 -18.85
C VAL A 55 12.30 -23.87 -18.62
N PRO A 56 13.09 -24.88 -18.22
CA PRO A 56 12.62 -26.27 -18.16
C PRO A 56 11.68 -26.56 -16.99
N THR A 57 11.78 -25.84 -15.87
CA THR A 57 10.96 -26.07 -14.67
C THR A 57 10.80 -24.78 -13.86
N GLY A 58 9.73 -24.67 -13.08
CA GLY A 58 9.55 -23.57 -12.09
C GLY A 58 9.11 -22.24 -12.69
N GLY A 59 8.82 -22.20 -13.99
CA GLY A 59 8.38 -21.00 -14.69
C GLY A 59 9.39 -19.84 -14.59
N PRO A 60 8.95 -18.60 -14.84
CA PRO A 60 9.86 -17.46 -14.95
C PRO A 60 10.65 -17.16 -13.66
N GLY A 61 10.14 -17.57 -12.50
CA GLY A 61 10.82 -17.38 -11.21
C GLY A 61 12.14 -18.15 -11.11
N ALA A 62 12.27 -19.28 -11.82
CA ALA A 62 13.51 -20.04 -11.87
C ALA A 62 14.68 -19.25 -12.50
N MET A 63 14.38 -18.24 -13.30
CA MET A 63 15.38 -17.39 -13.95
C MET A 63 15.75 -16.13 -13.17
N ASP A 64 15.05 -15.82 -12.07
CA ASP A 64 15.19 -14.53 -11.35
C ASP A 64 16.63 -14.29 -10.86
N ALA A 65 17.18 -15.24 -10.11
CA ALA A 65 18.55 -15.14 -9.58
C ALA A 65 19.62 -15.05 -10.68
N THR A 66 19.40 -15.74 -11.81
CA THR A 66 20.31 -15.72 -12.95
C THR A 66 20.26 -14.38 -13.67
N LEU A 67 19.07 -13.85 -13.95
CA LEU A 67 18.90 -12.59 -14.66
C LEU A 67 19.38 -11.40 -13.82
N ARG A 68 19.09 -11.37 -12.52
CA ARG A 68 19.57 -10.30 -11.60
C ARG A 68 21.07 -10.27 -11.40
N ARG A 69 21.78 -11.37 -11.68
CA ARG A 69 23.26 -11.40 -11.63
C ARG A 69 23.89 -10.68 -12.82
N HIS A 70 23.18 -10.65 -13.95
CA HIS A 70 23.73 -10.25 -15.24
C HIS A 70 23.15 -8.94 -15.78
N LEU A 71 21.98 -8.54 -15.29
CA LEU A 71 21.31 -7.30 -15.68
C LEU A 71 21.27 -6.34 -14.49
N SER A 72 21.51 -5.06 -14.78
CA SER A 72 21.27 -3.98 -13.82
C SER A 72 19.77 -3.77 -13.56
N GLU A 73 19.42 -3.07 -12.48
CA GLU A 73 18.02 -2.75 -12.18
C GLU A 73 17.34 -1.94 -13.29
N ALA A 74 18.06 -1.00 -13.92
CA ALA A 74 17.56 -0.24 -15.05
C ALA A 74 17.24 -1.16 -16.24
N GLU A 75 18.15 -2.08 -16.57
CA GLU A 75 17.93 -3.05 -17.65
C GLU A 75 16.75 -3.99 -17.37
N ILE A 76 16.55 -4.43 -16.12
CA ILE A 76 15.40 -5.27 -15.74
C ILE A 76 14.09 -4.48 -15.81
N THR A 77 14.12 -3.19 -15.49
CA THR A 77 12.94 -2.31 -15.55
C THR A 77 12.52 -2.05 -16.99
N ASP A 78 13.48 -1.73 -17.86
CA ASP A 78 13.22 -1.33 -19.24
C ASP A 78 13.12 -2.51 -20.21
N CYS A 79 13.57 -3.71 -19.81
CA CYS A 79 13.41 -4.93 -20.60
C CYS A 79 11.94 -5.36 -20.63
N ARG A 80 11.39 -5.53 -21.83
CA ARG A 80 10.06 -6.12 -22.01
C ARG A 80 10.17 -7.64 -22.02
N ALA A 81 9.27 -8.30 -21.33
CA ALA A 81 9.28 -9.74 -21.19
C ALA A 81 7.88 -10.36 -21.27
N VAL A 82 7.84 -11.61 -21.72
CA VAL A 82 6.66 -12.48 -21.64
C VAL A 82 7.13 -13.92 -21.46
N PHE A 83 6.41 -14.68 -20.63
CA PHE A 83 6.61 -16.12 -20.49
C PHE A 83 5.53 -16.85 -21.26
N LEU A 84 5.93 -17.79 -22.11
CA LEU A 84 5.03 -18.67 -22.84
C LEU A 84 5.25 -20.10 -22.37
N ALA A 85 4.16 -20.82 -22.13
CA ALA A 85 4.21 -22.21 -21.73
C ALA A 85 4.73 -23.10 -22.88
N GLU A 86 5.21 -24.29 -22.56
CA GLU A 86 5.66 -25.24 -23.56
C GLU A 86 4.56 -25.53 -24.61
N GLY A 87 4.92 -25.41 -25.90
CA GLY A 87 3.99 -25.56 -27.03
C GLY A 87 3.36 -24.25 -27.53
N GLU A 88 3.51 -23.15 -26.80
CA GLU A 88 3.06 -21.83 -27.25
C GLU A 88 4.10 -21.13 -28.13
N ALA A 89 3.63 -20.41 -29.15
CA ALA A 89 4.48 -19.67 -30.07
C ALA A 89 4.41 -18.16 -29.80
N PHE A 90 5.57 -17.49 -29.89
CA PHE A 90 5.62 -16.03 -29.86
C PHE A 90 5.07 -15.48 -31.18
N THR A 91 4.00 -14.68 -31.09
CA THR A 91 3.32 -14.08 -32.24
C THR A 91 2.97 -12.63 -31.94
N LEU A 92 2.47 -11.88 -32.94
CA LEU A 92 1.95 -10.53 -32.71
C LEU A 92 0.82 -10.48 -31.67
N ALA A 93 0.05 -11.58 -31.50
CA ALA A 93 -0.98 -11.68 -30.48
C ALA A 93 -0.41 -11.72 -29.05
N THR A 94 0.88 -12.00 -28.88
CA THR A 94 1.56 -12.00 -27.59
C THR A 94 1.92 -10.59 -27.11
N LEU A 95 2.05 -9.62 -28.02
CA LEU A 95 2.53 -8.27 -27.69
C LEU A 95 1.72 -7.55 -26.60
N PRO A 96 0.37 -7.60 -26.59
CA PRO A 96 -0.43 -6.97 -25.54
C PRO A 96 -0.20 -7.57 -24.14
N HIS A 97 0.32 -8.79 -24.06
CA HIS A 97 0.59 -9.51 -22.81
C HIS A 97 2.04 -9.35 -22.32
N THR A 98 2.85 -8.57 -23.05
CA THR A 98 4.20 -8.23 -22.59
C THR A 98 4.12 -7.28 -21.40
N GLN A 99 5.08 -7.39 -20.49
CA GLN A 99 5.23 -6.54 -19.32
C GLN A 99 6.71 -6.22 -19.08
N SER A 100 7.06 -5.42 -18.08
CA SER A 100 8.47 -5.29 -17.70
C SER A 100 9.00 -6.62 -17.13
N LEU A 101 10.27 -6.91 -17.36
CA LEU A 101 10.92 -8.08 -16.76
C LEU A 101 10.87 -8.00 -15.23
N MET A 102 11.02 -6.80 -14.67
CA MET A 102 10.83 -6.56 -13.24
C MET A 102 9.49 -7.10 -12.73
N THR A 103 8.37 -6.71 -13.35
CA THR A 103 7.04 -7.13 -12.93
C THR A 103 6.84 -8.63 -13.12
N LEU A 104 7.30 -9.19 -14.25
CA LEU A 104 7.19 -10.62 -14.51
C LEU A 104 7.91 -11.47 -13.45
N LEU A 105 9.14 -11.10 -13.07
CA LEU A 105 9.92 -11.79 -12.04
C LEU A 105 9.30 -11.59 -10.65
N ALA A 106 8.86 -10.37 -10.33
CA ALA A 106 8.17 -10.08 -9.07
C ALA A 106 6.89 -10.91 -8.92
N ARG A 107 6.10 -11.08 -9.98
CA ARG A 107 4.90 -11.93 -10.00
C ARG A 107 5.25 -13.40 -9.76
N ALA A 108 6.34 -13.89 -10.35
CA ALA A 108 6.82 -15.24 -10.12
C ALA A 108 7.17 -15.51 -8.64
N GLY A 109 7.79 -14.53 -7.97
CA GLY A 109 8.10 -14.59 -6.53
C GLY A 109 6.93 -14.25 -5.58
N SER A 110 5.77 -13.86 -6.10
CA SER A 110 4.65 -13.35 -5.29
C SER A 110 3.65 -14.41 -4.82
N GLY A 111 3.92 -15.70 -5.04
CA GLY A 111 3.02 -16.80 -4.67
C GLY A 111 2.55 -16.73 -3.21
N TRP A 112 3.48 -16.45 -2.29
CA TRP A 112 3.17 -16.28 -0.87
C TRP A 112 2.16 -15.15 -0.58
N LEU A 113 2.22 -14.05 -1.35
CA LEU A 113 1.31 -12.91 -1.20
C LEU A 113 -0.08 -13.28 -1.73
N ALA A 114 -0.14 -13.96 -2.88
CA ALA A 114 -1.38 -14.48 -3.43
C ALA A 114 -2.07 -15.44 -2.44
N ASP A 115 -1.32 -16.41 -1.91
CA ASP A 115 -1.80 -17.36 -0.90
C ASP A 115 -2.27 -16.65 0.37
N MET A 116 -1.56 -15.59 0.79
CA MET A 116 -1.93 -14.82 1.98
C MET A 116 -3.24 -14.06 1.79
N ILE A 117 -3.44 -13.42 0.62
CA ILE A 117 -4.66 -12.68 0.30
C ILE A 117 -5.85 -13.64 0.18
N GLU A 118 -5.70 -14.76 -0.54
CA GLU A 118 -6.78 -15.73 -0.76
C GLU A 118 -7.21 -16.42 0.53
N ALA A 119 -6.25 -16.79 1.39
CA ALA A 119 -6.55 -17.38 2.69
C ALA A 119 -6.91 -16.35 3.78
N GLU A 120 -7.01 -15.05 3.42
CA GLU A 120 -7.30 -13.94 4.34
C GLU A 120 -6.39 -13.92 5.59
N ARG A 121 -5.10 -14.23 5.44
CA ARG A 121 -4.13 -14.35 6.55
C ARG A 121 -3.57 -13.00 7.00
N PHE A 122 -4.48 -12.09 7.27
CA PHE A 122 -4.23 -10.74 7.75
C PHE A 122 -4.38 -10.65 9.27
N ILE A 123 -3.53 -9.83 9.89
CA ILE A 123 -3.70 -9.38 11.27
C ILE A 123 -3.61 -7.87 11.30
N PHE A 124 -4.46 -7.25 12.09
CA PHE A 124 -4.39 -5.84 12.36
C PHE A 124 -3.93 -5.61 13.79
N HIS A 125 -2.89 -4.81 13.93
CA HIS A 125 -2.61 -4.14 15.19
C HIS A 125 -3.35 -2.82 15.19
N PHE A 126 -3.85 -2.43 16.34
CA PHE A 126 -4.58 -1.18 16.51
C PHE A 126 -3.76 -0.25 17.40
N GLN A 127 -3.56 0.99 16.94
CA GLN A 127 -2.92 2.02 17.74
C GLN A 127 -3.95 3.07 18.13
N PRO A 128 -4.09 3.40 19.42
CA PRO A 128 -5.07 4.40 19.84
C PRO A 128 -4.64 5.80 19.40
N ILE A 129 -5.62 6.52 18.86
CA ILE A 129 -5.61 7.97 18.66
C ILE A 129 -6.39 8.57 19.83
N VAL A 130 -5.75 9.45 20.61
CA VAL A 130 -6.30 9.96 21.87
C VAL A 130 -6.52 11.46 21.81
N HIS A 131 -7.40 11.99 22.68
CA HIS A 131 -7.59 13.44 22.78
C HIS A 131 -6.30 14.11 23.27
N CYS A 132 -5.84 15.16 22.59
CA CYS A 132 -4.58 15.83 22.94
C CYS A 132 -4.62 16.44 24.35
N GLN A 133 -5.78 17.00 24.73
CA GLN A 133 -5.97 17.63 26.04
C GLN A 133 -6.06 16.62 27.19
N ASP A 134 -6.60 15.43 26.91
CA ASP A 134 -6.83 14.33 27.85
C ASP A 134 -6.53 12.97 27.20
N PRO A 135 -5.25 12.55 27.19
CA PRO A 135 -4.82 11.30 26.56
C PRO A 135 -5.46 10.02 27.14
N GLY A 136 -6.12 10.11 28.30
CA GLY A 136 -6.87 9.00 28.88
C GLY A 136 -8.14 8.67 28.10
N ARG A 137 -8.67 9.62 27.31
CA ARG A 137 -9.80 9.41 26.41
C ARG A 137 -9.33 9.01 25.02
N ILE A 138 -9.63 7.77 24.65
CA ILE A 138 -9.47 7.26 23.30
C ILE A 138 -10.54 7.92 22.40
N PHE A 139 -10.10 8.47 21.28
CA PHE A 139 -10.96 9.00 20.23
C PHE A 139 -11.22 7.95 19.15
N ALA A 140 -10.16 7.30 18.69
CA ALA A 140 -10.19 6.33 17.60
C ALA A 140 -9.04 5.32 17.71
N HIS A 141 -8.99 4.36 16.80
CA HIS A 141 -7.82 3.53 16.58
C HIS A 141 -7.43 3.51 15.11
N GLU A 142 -6.15 3.60 14.81
CA GLU A 142 -5.63 3.31 13.48
C GLU A 142 -5.39 1.80 13.33
N SER A 143 -5.84 1.25 12.20
CA SER A 143 -5.67 -0.16 11.85
C SER A 143 -4.41 -0.36 11.00
N LEU A 144 -3.44 -1.09 11.54
CA LEU A 144 -2.14 -1.32 10.92
C LEU A 144 -2.02 -2.77 10.47
N VAL A 145 -2.03 -2.98 9.15
CA VAL A 145 -2.01 -4.30 8.53
C VAL A 145 -0.69 -5.04 8.75
N ARG A 146 -0.77 -6.33 9.04
CA ARG A 146 0.32 -7.31 9.04
C ARG A 146 -0.20 -8.59 8.37
N GLY A 147 0.71 -9.43 7.93
CA GLY A 147 0.38 -10.73 7.33
C GLY A 147 1.11 -11.87 8.01
N TYR A 148 0.60 -13.09 7.86
CA TYR A 148 1.34 -14.31 8.16
C TYR A 148 1.79 -15.03 6.90
N LEU A 149 3.04 -15.48 6.89
CA LEU A 149 3.62 -16.21 5.75
C LEU A 149 3.00 -17.60 5.57
N SER A 150 2.72 -18.32 6.65
CA SER A 150 2.05 -19.63 6.72
C SER A 150 1.22 -19.70 8.00
N ASP A 151 0.17 -20.52 8.03
CA ASP A 151 -0.62 -20.75 9.25
C ASP A 151 0.18 -21.51 10.33
N GLU A 152 1.15 -22.31 9.91
CA GLU A 152 2.02 -23.13 10.77
C GLU A 152 3.13 -22.30 11.42
N ASP A 153 3.90 -21.53 10.64
CA ASP A 153 5.07 -20.80 11.15
C ASP A 153 4.72 -19.43 11.73
N ARG A 154 3.54 -18.89 11.39
CA ARG A 154 3.04 -17.56 11.81
C ARG A 154 4.10 -16.44 11.75
N THR A 155 5.01 -16.52 10.78
CA THR A 155 6.05 -15.51 10.58
C THR A 155 5.38 -14.23 10.12
N LEU A 156 5.58 -13.15 10.87
CA LEU A 156 4.99 -11.85 10.58
C LEU A 156 5.62 -11.19 9.36
N ILE A 157 4.76 -10.65 8.50
CA ILE A 157 5.13 -9.84 7.34
C ILE A 157 4.64 -8.42 7.60
N PHE A 158 5.58 -7.48 7.59
CA PHE A 158 5.33 -6.06 7.85
C PHE A 158 4.87 -5.31 6.58
N PRO A 159 4.21 -4.15 6.72
CA PRO A 159 3.61 -3.40 5.61
C PRO A 159 4.59 -3.14 4.47
N ASP A 160 5.81 -2.71 4.75
CA ASP A 160 6.81 -2.38 3.72
C ASP A 160 7.03 -3.54 2.74
N ARG A 161 7.10 -4.77 3.27
CA ARG A 161 7.24 -5.97 2.44
C ARG A 161 5.94 -6.33 1.73
N LEU A 162 4.79 -6.17 2.37
CA LEU A 162 3.48 -6.44 1.77
C LEU A 162 3.22 -5.52 0.56
N PHE A 163 3.30 -4.22 0.77
CA PHE A 163 3.04 -3.21 -0.26
C PHE A 163 4.17 -3.14 -1.30
N GLY A 164 5.42 -3.32 -0.89
CA GLY A 164 6.55 -3.43 -1.81
C GLY A 164 6.38 -4.59 -2.80
N GLN A 165 6.04 -5.78 -2.29
CA GLN A 165 5.77 -6.93 -3.14
C GLN A 165 4.53 -6.70 -4.02
N ALA A 166 3.44 -6.20 -3.46
CA ALA A 166 2.20 -5.97 -4.20
C ALA A 166 2.37 -4.95 -5.34
N ARG A 167 3.17 -3.89 -5.13
CA ARG A 167 3.51 -2.94 -6.19
C ARG A 167 4.31 -3.60 -7.31
N ALA A 168 5.35 -4.34 -6.94
CA ALA A 168 6.20 -5.03 -7.91
C ALA A 168 5.44 -6.09 -8.70
N SER A 169 4.48 -6.78 -8.07
CA SER A 169 3.66 -7.83 -8.70
C SER A 169 2.31 -7.35 -9.26
N GLN A 170 2.03 -6.05 -9.25
CA GLN A 170 0.74 -5.46 -9.68
C GLN A 170 -0.49 -6.01 -8.94
N MET A 171 -0.33 -6.37 -7.66
CA MET A 171 -1.38 -6.90 -6.79
C MET A 171 -1.91 -5.88 -5.77
N MET A 172 -1.60 -4.59 -5.96
CA MET A 172 -1.99 -3.52 -5.04
C MET A 172 -3.50 -3.46 -4.82
N PHE A 173 -4.30 -3.60 -5.88
CA PHE A 173 -5.76 -3.58 -5.75
C PHE A 173 -6.29 -4.72 -4.89
N GLN A 174 -5.79 -5.94 -5.12
CA GLN A 174 -6.23 -7.13 -4.40
C GLN A 174 -5.82 -7.05 -2.93
N LEU A 175 -4.59 -6.59 -2.65
CA LEU A 175 -4.11 -6.37 -1.29
C LEU A 175 -4.92 -5.30 -0.56
N ASP A 176 -5.08 -4.11 -1.16
CA ASP A 176 -5.78 -2.97 -0.57
C ASP A 176 -7.25 -3.30 -0.27
N ARG A 177 -7.95 -3.94 -1.23
CA ARG A 177 -9.32 -4.42 -1.01
C ARG A 177 -9.41 -5.43 0.15
N ALA A 178 -8.54 -6.44 0.16
CA ALA A 178 -8.55 -7.47 1.19
C ALA A 178 -8.20 -6.90 2.57
N ALA A 179 -7.25 -5.97 2.62
CA ALA A 179 -6.87 -5.25 3.83
C ALA A 179 -8.03 -4.43 4.40
N ARG A 180 -8.72 -3.60 3.59
CA ARG A 180 -9.89 -2.83 4.06
C ARG A 180 -10.98 -3.71 4.67
N ILE A 181 -11.33 -4.81 3.99
CA ILE A 181 -12.37 -5.73 4.45
C ILE A 181 -11.96 -6.39 5.78
N ASN A 182 -10.72 -6.86 5.88
CA ASN A 182 -10.22 -7.52 7.09
C ASN A 182 -10.03 -6.54 8.26
N ALA A 183 -9.63 -5.30 7.99
CA ALA A 183 -9.54 -4.24 9.00
C ALA A 183 -10.89 -4.03 9.69
N ILE A 184 -11.98 -3.90 8.90
CA ILE A 184 -13.34 -3.71 9.41
C ILE A 184 -13.79 -4.95 10.21
N ARG A 185 -13.57 -6.16 9.69
CA ARG A 185 -13.93 -7.42 10.38
C ARG A 185 -13.25 -7.55 11.73
N GLN A 186 -11.94 -7.34 11.77
CA GLN A 186 -11.15 -7.47 13.00
C GLN A 186 -11.49 -6.36 13.98
N ALA A 187 -11.74 -5.14 13.49
CA ALA A 187 -12.19 -4.04 14.31
C ALA A 187 -13.53 -4.35 15.02
N VAL A 188 -14.55 -4.77 14.26
CA VAL A 188 -15.83 -5.17 14.83
C VAL A 188 -15.68 -6.37 15.76
N GLY A 189 -14.84 -7.34 15.40
CA GLY A 189 -14.55 -8.53 16.22
C GLY A 189 -13.89 -8.21 17.57
N HIS A 190 -13.12 -7.13 17.66
CA HIS A 190 -12.58 -6.61 18.93
C HIS A 190 -13.57 -5.77 19.74
N GLY A 191 -14.80 -5.56 19.23
CA GLY A 191 -15.82 -4.79 19.91
C GLY A 191 -15.54 -3.29 19.97
N PHE A 192 -14.90 -2.72 18.93
CA PHE A 192 -14.68 -1.28 18.91
C PHE A 192 -16.00 -0.50 18.81
N ASP A 193 -16.29 0.24 19.87
CA ASP A 193 -17.36 1.25 19.90
C ASP A 193 -16.88 2.64 19.44
N GLY A 194 -15.58 2.79 19.14
CA GLY A 194 -14.96 4.04 18.68
C GLY A 194 -14.82 4.14 17.16
N ARG A 195 -14.15 5.20 16.69
CA ARG A 195 -13.78 5.34 15.28
C ARG A 195 -12.58 4.45 14.94
N VAL A 196 -12.51 3.99 13.70
CA VAL A 196 -11.39 3.20 13.16
C VAL A 196 -10.87 3.87 11.89
N PHE A 197 -9.59 4.17 11.89
CA PHE A 197 -8.86 4.70 10.75
C PHE A 197 -8.29 3.54 9.92
N ILE A 198 -8.56 3.56 8.62
CA ILE A 198 -8.23 2.51 7.67
C ILE A 198 -7.51 3.13 6.49
N ASN A 199 -6.25 2.74 6.33
CA ASN A 199 -5.44 3.07 5.18
C ASN A 199 -6.13 2.62 3.88
N PHE A 200 -6.17 3.49 2.87
CA PHE A 200 -6.55 3.09 1.52
C PHE A 200 -5.69 3.74 0.45
N ASN A 201 -5.57 3.01 -0.65
CA ASN A 201 -4.79 3.45 -1.80
C ASN A 201 -5.73 3.94 -2.91
N PRO A 202 -5.74 5.25 -3.25
CA PRO A 202 -6.64 5.78 -4.27
C PRO A 202 -6.30 5.28 -5.68
N THR A 203 -5.03 5.01 -6.01
CA THR A 203 -4.64 4.56 -7.36
C THR A 203 -5.14 3.16 -7.70
N THR A 204 -5.55 2.36 -6.69
CA THR A 204 -6.18 1.08 -6.95
C THR A 204 -7.66 1.18 -7.33
N ILE A 205 -8.32 2.32 -7.12
CA ILE A 205 -9.78 2.45 -7.24
C ILE A 205 -10.17 3.01 -8.61
N TYR A 206 -10.21 2.15 -9.64
CA TYR A 206 -10.59 2.57 -11.01
C TYR A 206 -12.05 3.07 -11.14
N ASP A 207 -13.00 2.33 -10.55
CA ASP A 207 -14.40 2.74 -10.46
C ASP A 207 -14.87 2.60 -9.01
N PRO A 208 -15.09 3.72 -8.28
CA PRO A 208 -15.55 3.70 -6.90
C PRO A 208 -16.78 2.81 -6.69
N THR A 209 -17.71 2.84 -7.64
CA THR A 209 -19.01 2.13 -7.56
C THR A 209 -18.82 0.62 -7.52
N TYR A 210 -17.83 0.09 -8.24
CA TYR A 210 -17.56 -1.34 -8.27
C TYR A 210 -16.50 -1.74 -7.23
N CYS A 211 -15.42 -0.98 -7.13
CA CYS A 211 -14.26 -1.30 -6.29
C CYS A 211 -14.56 -1.19 -4.80
N LEU A 212 -15.43 -0.26 -4.38
CA LEU A 212 -15.76 -0.03 -2.98
C LEU A 212 -17.03 -0.75 -2.52
N LYS A 213 -17.82 -1.29 -3.45
CA LYS A 213 -19.04 -2.04 -3.14
C LYS A 213 -18.81 -3.19 -2.18
N THR A 214 -17.69 -3.90 -2.30
CA THR A 214 -17.39 -5.02 -1.40
C THR A 214 -17.10 -4.55 0.02
N THR A 215 -16.51 -3.36 0.18
CA THR A 215 -16.32 -2.74 1.49
C THR A 215 -17.68 -2.34 2.09
N LEU A 216 -18.55 -1.70 1.32
CA LEU A 216 -19.90 -1.34 1.76
C LEU A 216 -20.74 -2.55 2.19
N ASN A 217 -20.77 -3.59 1.37
CA ASN A 217 -21.51 -4.81 1.68
C ASN A 217 -20.99 -5.46 2.98
N GLU A 218 -19.68 -5.38 3.23
CA GLU A 218 -19.09 -5.93 4.45
C GLU A 218 -19.50 -5.11 5.69
N VAL A 219 -19.48 -3.77 5.59
CA VAL A 219 -19.96 -2.87 6.64
C VAL A 219 -21.42 -3.16 6.98
N GLU A 220 -22.28 -3.28 5.98
CA GLU A 220 -23.70 -3.61 6.15
C GLU A 220 -23.88 -5.00 6.79
N ARG A 221 -23.15 -6.01 6.31
CA ARG A 221 -23.20 -7.39 6.82
C ARG A 221 -22.82 -7.47 8.30
N LEU A 222 -21.85 -6.67 8.73
CA LEU A 222 -21.38 -6.62 10.12
C LEU A 222 -22.22 -5.70 11.00
N GLY A 223 -23.14 -4.92 10.43
CA GLY A 223 -23.89 -3.89 11.16
C GLY A 223 -23.01 -2.77 11.71
N ALA A 224 -21.86 -2.52 11.07
CA ALA A 224 -20.93 -1.47 11.49
C ALA A 224 -21.48 -0.08 11.13
N ASP A 225 -21.28 0.89 12.01
CA ASP A 225 -21.63 2.29 11.74
C ASP A 225 -20.60 2.90 10.79
N ALA A 226 -21.02 3.18 9.55
CA ALA A 226 -20.16 3.77 8.53
C ALA A 226 -19.54 5.10 8.98
N ASN A 227 -20.24 5.90 9.81
CA ASN A 227 -19.73 7.18 10.32
C ASN A 227 -18.56 7.01 11.29
N ARG A 228 -18.25 5.77 11.69
CA ARG A 228 -17.10 5.45 12.54
C ARG A 228 -15.90 4.94 11.75
N LEU A 229 -16.03 4.72 10.44
CA LEU A 229 -14.92 4.31 9.59
C LEU A 229 -14.35 5.53 8.87
N VAL A 230 -13.06 5.78 9.11
CA VAL A 230 -12.32 6.89 8.53
C VAL A 230 -11.28 6.31 7.56
N PHE A 231 -11.34 6.72 6.30
CA PHE A 231 -10.42 6.25 5.26
C PHE A 231 -9.28 7.24 5.06
N GLU A 232 -8.04 6.77 5.24
CA GLU A 232 -6.82 7.57 5.13
C GLU A 232 -6.25 7.54 3.72
N VAL A 233 -6.09 8.72 3.11
CA VAL A 233 -5.42 8.92 1.82
C VAL A 233 -3.95 9.26 2.08
N VAL A 234 -3.03 8.46 1.57
CA VAL A 234 -1.58 8.72 1.67
C VAL A 234 -1.08 9.64 0.54
N GLU A 235 -0.17 10.58 0.84
CA GLU A 235 0.43 11.53 -0.13
C GLU A 235 1.22 10.84 -1.26
N SER A 236 1.81 9.67 -0.99
CA SER A 236 2.89 9.06 -1.80
C SER A 236 2.53 8.57 -3.20
N GLU A 237 1.31 8.80 -3.66
CA GLU A 237 0.89 8.34 -4.98
C GLU A 237 0.64 9.53 -5.90
N GLU A 238 1.23 9.48 -7.09
CA GLU A 238 0.96 10.42 -8.18
C GLU A 238 -0.52 10.28 -8.61
N VAL A 239 -1.43 10.87 -7.84
CA VAL A 239 -2.80 11.08 -8.24
C VAL A 239 -2.77 12.17 -9.31
N SER A 240 -2.56 11.73 -10.55
CA SER A 240 -2.52 12.59 -11.73
C SER A 240 -3.91 13.12 -12.12
N ASP A 241 -4.99 12.47 -11.66
CA ASP A 241 -6.38 12.87 -11.91
C ASP A 241 -7.09 13.25 -10.60
N SER A 242 -7.05 14.54 -10.26
CA SER A 242 -7.76 15.11 -9.10
C SER A 242 -9.29 14.92 -9.19
N GLY A 243 -9.84 14.94 -10.41
CA GLY A 243 -11.26 14.70 -10.64
C GLY A 243 -11.67 13.27 -10.28
N HIS A 244 -10.80 12.29 -10.54
CA HIS A 244 -11.04 10.91 -10.14
C HIS A 244 -10.98 10.70 -8.63
N LEU A 245 -9.97 11.29 -7.98
CA LEU A 245 -9.85 11.25 -6.52
C LEU A 245 -11.08 11.85 -5.84
N ARG A 246 -11.57 12.98 -6.35
CA ARG A 246 -12.81 13.59 -5.85
C ARG A 246 -14.00 12.65 -5.99
N ARG A 247 -14.16 11.93 -7.11
CA ARG A 247 -15.22 10.92 -7.27
C ARG A 247 -15.13 9.79 -6.24
N ILE A 248 -13.91 9.33 -5.91
CA ILE A 248 -13.68 8.30 -4.88
C ILE A 248 -14.15 8.82 -3.51
N VAL A 249 -13.74 10.03 -3.15
CA VAL A 249 -14.08 10.66 -1.87
C VAL A 249 -15.57 10.95 -1.76
N ASP A 250 -16.18 11.52 -2.80
CA ASP A 250 -17.62 11.81 -2.83
C ASP A 250 -18.44 10.52 -2.71
N PHE A 251 -17.98 9.42 -3.31
CA PHE A 251 -18.58 8.11 -3.12
C PHE A 251 -18.51 7.65 -1.65
N TYR A 252 -17.34 7.75 -1.01
CA TYR A 252 -17.19 7.40 0.41
C TYR A 252 -18.10 8.23 1.33
N ARG A 253 -18.16 9.55 1.11
CA ARG A 253 -19.04 10.45 1.88
C ARG A 253 -20.51 10.11 1.68
N SER A 254 -20.93 9.82 0.45
CA SER A 254 -22.32 9.44 0.16
C SER A 254 -22.74 8.15 0.87
N ALA A 255 -21.76 7.30 1.22
CA ALA A 255 -21.96 6.08 1.99
C ALA A 255 -21.83 6.28 3.52
N GLY A 256 -21.56 7.51 3.99
CA GLY A 256 -21.44 7.84 5.40
C GLY A 256 -20.04 7.65 5.99
N PHE A 257 -19.03 7.35 5.19
CA PHE A 257 -17.65 7.28 5.68
C PHE A 257 -17.01 8.66 5.81
N GLN A 258 -16.04 8.77 6.71
CA GLN A 258 -15.20 9.97 6.84
C GLN A 258 -13.86 9.76 6.11
N VAL A 259 -13.17 10.85 5.77
CA VAL A 259 -11.88 10.81 5.07
C VAL A 259 -10.83 11.59 5.84
N ALA A 260 -9.62 11.02 5.92
CA ALA A 260 -8.44 11.67 6.46
C ALA A 260 -7.39 11.85 5.37
N LEU A 261 -6.67 12.97 5.40
CA LEU A 261 -5.42 13.14 4.65
C LEU A 261 -4.26 12.77 5.56
N ASP A 262 -3.49 11.76 5.16
CA ASP A 262 -2.35 11.23 5.89
C ASP A 262 -1.04 11.92 5.48
N ASP A 263 -0.04 11.86 6.36
CA ASP A 263 1.33 12.36 6.14
C ASP A 263 1.49 13.83 5.70
N LEU A 264 0.61 14.74 6.14
CA LEU A 264 0.72 16.15 5.76
C LEU A 264 2.05 16.74 6.26
N GLY A 265 2.90 17.19 5.32
CA GLY A 265 4.19 17.83 5.61
C GLY A 265 5.44 17.01 5.30
N ALA A 266 5.29 15.77 4.84
CA ALA A 266 6.40 14.96 4.35
C ALA A 266 6.87 15.36 2.93
N GLY A 267 6.07 16.13 2.18
CA GLY A 267 6.36 16.56 0.80
C GLY A 267 5.73 17.89 0.37
N TYR A 268 5.88 18.21 -0.93
CA TYR A 268 5.38 19.45 -1.56
C TYR A 268 3.92 19.33 -2.06
N ALA A 269 3.33 18.14 -2.10
CA ALA A 269 2.05 17.89 -2.78
C ALA A 269 0.81 17.96 -1.85
N SER A 270 1.01 18.01 -0.53
CA SER A 270 -0.04 17.80 0.47
C SER A 270 -1.12 18.90 0.50
N LEU A 271 -0.78 20.17 0.20
CA LEU A 271 -1.78 21.27 0.21
C LEU A 271 -2.75 21.20 -0.98
N ASN A 272 -2.29 20.73 -2.14
CA ASN A 272 -3.17 20.54 -3.29
C ASN A 272 -4.20 19.45 -2.96
N LEU A 273 -3.75 18.33 -2.40
CA LEU A 273 -4.62 17.23 -1.98
C LEU A 273 -5.62 17.68 -0.91
N LEU A 274 -5.20 18.50 0.06
CA LEU A 274 -6.10 19.07 1.05
C LEU A 274 -7.28 19.83 0.41
N SER A 275 -7.00 20.64 -0.62
CA SER A 275 -8.02 21.43 -1.33
C SER A 275 -9.01 20.59 -2.15
N GLU A 276 -8.52 19.49 -2.73
CA GLU A 276 -9.31 18.57 -3.57
C GLU A 276 -10.11 17.57 -2.73
N LEU A 277 -9.51 17.01 -1.68
CA LEU A 277 -10.12 16.03 -0.79
C LEU A 277 -11.11 16.68 0.18
N ARG A 278 -10.77 17.86 0.71
CA ARG A 278 -11.48 18.55 1.81
C ARG A 278 -11.78 17.62 3.00
N PRO A 279 -10.76 16.94 3.55
CA PRO A 279 -10.95 15.82 4.47
C PRO A 279 -11.58 16.24 5.80
N ASP A 280 -12.16 15.29 6.52
CA ASP A 280 -12.64 15.48 7.90
C ASP A 280 -11.49 15.60 8.90
N TYR A 281 -10.37 14.92 8.61
CA TYR A 281 -9.17 14.89 9.43
C TYR A 281 -7.92 15.16 8.60
N VAL A 282 -6.91 15.76 9.23
CA VAL A 282 -5.56 15.79 8.69
C VAL A 282 -4.59 15.25 9.72
N LYS A 283 -3.69 14.36 9.28
CA LYS A 283 -2.64 13.78 10.10
C LYS A 283 -1.32 14.46 9.76
N PHE A 284 -0.63 14.98 10.77
CA PHE A 284 0.68 15.59 10.65
C PHE A 284 1.75 14.52 10.88
N ASP A 285 2.56 14.27 9.86
CA ASP A 285 3.60 13.24 9.90
C ASP A 285 4.60 13.47 11.05
N ARG A 286 5.19 12.35 11.49
CA ARG A 286 6.26 12.31 12.48
C ARG A 286 7.41 13.27 12.15
N ALA A 287 7.75 13.52 10.89
CA ALA A 287 8.83 14.46 10.54
C ALA A 287 8.53 15.90 10.98
N LEU A 288 7.26 16.32 10.94
CA LEU A 288 6.83 17.63 11.46
C LEU A 288 6.74 17.66 12.99
N VAL A 289 6.30 16.56 13.59
CA VAL A 289 6.04 16.47 15.04
C VAL A 289 7.30 16.25 15.86
N SER A 290 8.19 15.37 15.39
CA SER A 290 9.41 14.98 16.08
C SER A 290 10.30 16.20 16.34
N GLN A 291 10.66 16.40 17.61
CA GLN A 291 11.49 17.51 18.11
C GLN A 291 10.91 18.91 17.84
N VAL A 292 9.58 19.03 17.63
CA VAL A 292 8.95 20.34 17.41
C VAL A 292 9.14 21.30 18.57
N ASP A 293 9.31 20.80 19.79
CA ASP A 293 9.61 21.60 20.99
C ASP A 293 10.97 22.33 20.90
N GLN A 294 11.90 21.83 20.09
CA GLN A 294 13.27 22.34 19.98
C GLN A 294 13.55 23.13 18.68
N ASP A 295 12.71 22.98 17.65
CA ASP A 295 12.93 23.59 16.34
C ASP A 295 11.91 24.70 16.05
N ILE A 296 12.34 25.96 16.18
CA ILE A 296 11.51 27.15 15.91
C ILE A 296 10.91 27.13 14.50
N PHE A 297 11.63 26.61 13.50
CA PHE A 297 11.11 26.56 12.14
C PHE A 297 9.93 25.57 12.05
N LYS A 298 10.09 24.36 12.58
CA LYS A 298 8.98 23.39 12.66
C LYS A 298 7.80 23.94 13.44
N GLN A 299 8.04 24.63 14.57
CA GLN A 299 6.97 25.26 15.35
C GLN A 299 6.15 26.23 14.52
N LYS A 300 6.81 27.11 13.76
CA LYS A 300 6.11 28.11 12.93
C LYS A 300 5.31 27.46 11.80
N VAL A 301 5.88 26.45 11.14
CA VAL A 301 5.20 25.72 10.07
C VAL A 301 3.99 24.97 10.62
N LEU A 302 4.17 24.13 11.64
CA LEU A 302 3.11 23.31 12.20
C LEU A 302 1.99 24.16 12.82
N ALA A 303 2.32 25.25 13.53
CA ALA A 303 1.31 26.17 14.06
C ALA A 303 0.42 26.77 12.96
N LYS A 304 1.00 27.10 11.79
CA LYS A 304 0.24 27.62 10.65
C LYS A 304 -0.62 26.56 9.97
N LEU A 305 -0.14 25.32 9.91
CA LEU A 305 -0.93 24.20 9.40
C LEU A 305 -2.12 23.87 10.31
N ILE A 306 -1.94 23.94 11.63
CA ILE A 306 -3.03 23.77 12.62
C ILE A 306 -4.07 24.87 12.45
N GLU A 307 -3.65 26.14 12.43
CA GLU A 307 -4.55 27.30 12.23
C GLU A 307 -5.37 27.15 10.95
N MET A 308 -4.71 26.81 9.84
CA MET A 308 -5.37 26.59 8.55
C MET A 308 -6.36 25.41 8.60
N ALA A 309 -6.02 24.29 9.24
CA ALA A 309 -6.92 23.16 9.38
C ALA A 309 -8.19 23.56 10.14
N HIS A 310 -8.04 24.28 11.26
CA HIS A 310 -9.17 24.75 12.06
C HIS A 310 -10.03 25.78 11.32
N ASP A 311 -9.43 26.72 10.60
CA ASP A 311 -10.15 27.70 9.76
C ASP A 311 -11.01 27.01 8.68
N LEU A 312 -10.57 25.84 8.21
CA LEU A 312 -11.28 25.00 7.24
C LEU A 312 -12.27 24.01 7.90
N GLY A 313 -12.35 23.98 9.23
CA GLY A 313 -13.20 23.03 9.98
C GLY A 313 -12.69 21.60 9.98
N ILE A 314 -11.40 21.39 9.72
CA ILE A 314 -10.73 20.09 9.65
C ILE A 314 -10.11 19.78 11.02
N MET A 315 -10.32 18.56 11.51
CA MET A 315 -9.76 18.10 12.77
C MET A 315 -8.30 17.66 12.60
N THR A 316 -7.46 17.94 13.58
CA THR A 316 -6.01 17.69 13.50
C THR A 316 -5.56 16.49 14.32
N ILE A 317 -4.66 15.68 13.76
CA ILE A 317 -4.04 14.54 14.44
C ILE A 317 -2.53 14.69 14.30
N ALA A 318 -1.79 14.73 15.40
CA ALA A 318 -0.32 14.71 15.37
C ALA A 318 0.21 13.31 15.61
N GLU A 319 1.02 12.81 14.69
CA GLU A 319 1.57 11.45 14.72
C GLU A 319 3.01 11.37 15.24
N GLY A 320 3.40 10.17 15.66
CA GLY A 320 4.76 9.90 16.07
C GLY A 320 5.19 10.65 17.33
N VAL A 321 4.26 11.01 18.20
CA VAL A 321 4.56 11.67 19.49
C VAL A 321 5.28 10.69 20.41
N GLU A 322 6.55 10.95 20.71
CA GLU A 322 7.40 10.07 21.50
C GLU A 322 7.85 10.74 22.81
N GLU A 323 7.92 12.07 22.84
CA GLU A 323 8.41 12.83 23.99
C GLU A 323 7.33 13.70 24.64
N LYS A 324 7.41 13.85 25.97
CA LYS A 324 6.46 14.68 26.74
C LYS A 324 6.49 16.15 26.29
N ALA A 325 7.67 16.66 25.93
CA ALA A 325 7.84 18.05 25.49
C ALA A 325 7.13 18.32 24.15
N GLU A 326 7.19 17.38 23.21
CA GLU A 326 6.44 17.43 21.94
C GLU A 326 4.93 17.51 22.22
N TRP A 327 4.41 16.61 23.05
CA TRP A 327 2.99 16.61 23.45
C TRP A 327 2.57 17.93 24.10
N GLN A 328 3.38 18.48 25.01
CA GLN A 328 3.08 19.76 25.66
C GLN A 328 3.01 20.91 24.66
N TRP A 329 3.91 20.93 23.67
CA TRP A 329 3.87 21.91 22.60
C TRP A 329 2.59 21.78 21.78
N LEU A 330 2.25 20.56 21.33
CA LEU A 330 1.04 20.28 20.55
C LEU A 330 -0.24 20.68 21.31
N LYS A 331 -0.29 20.36 22.61
CA LYS A 331 -1.39 20.72 23.51
C LYS A 331 -1.58 22.22 23.64
N ALA A 332 -0.48 22.98 23.73
CA ALA A 332 -0.50 24.45 23.81
C ALA A 332 -0.97 25.10 22.50
N HIS A 333 -0.81 24.41 21.37
CA HIS A 333 -1.23 24.88 20.04
C HIS A 333 -2.57 24.26 19.60
N ALA A 334 -3.34 23.73 20.54
CA ALA A 334 -4.71 23.26 20.34
C ALA A 334 -4.90 22.14 19.30
N VAL A 335 -3.88 21.29 19.08
CA VAL A 335 -4.08 20.05 18.30
C VAL A 335 -5.21 19.23 18.92
N ASP A 336 -6.08 18.65 18.10
CA ASP A 336 -7.28 17.96 18.57
C ASP A 336 -6.95 16.58 19.14
N TYR A 337 -6.16 15.81 18.39
CA TYR A 337 -5.80 14.43 18.72
C TYR A 337 -4.31 14.15 18.52
N VAL A 338 -3.82 13.13 19.23
CA VAL A 338 -2.42 12.71 19.18
C VAL A 338 -2.31 11.19 19.12
N GLN A 339 -1.28 10.72 18.44
CA GLN A 339 -0.92 9.31 18.31
C GLN A 339 0.58 9.16 18.40
N GLY A 340 1.04 8.15 19.14
CA GLY A 340 2.47 7.92 19.28
C GLY A 340 2.82 6.99 20.44
N TYR A 341 4.08 6.57 20.49
CA TYR A 341 4.56 5.61 21.47
C TYR A 341 4.59 6.16 22.90
N LEU A 342 4.54 7.48 23.06
CA LEU A 342 4.33 8.13 24.35
C LEU A 342 3.04 7.64 25.04
N PHE A 343 1.99 7.36 24.26
CA PHE A 343 0.68 6.94 24.76
C PHE A 343 0.51 5.42 24.68
N ALA A 344 0.73 4.84 23.50
CA ALA A 344 0.72 3.40 23.30
C ALA A 344 1.38 2.99 21.98
N ARG A 345 2.00 1.82 21.97
CA ARG A 345 2.44 1.14 20.74
C ARG A 345 1.27 0.39 20.10
N PRO A 346 1.27 0.13 18.79
CA PRO A 346 0.25 -0.71 18.15
C PRO A 346 0.20 -2.12 18.75
N GLY A 347 -1.00 -2.65 18.96
CA GLY A 347 -1.16 -4.01 19.49
C GLY A 347 -2.50 -4.67 19.13
N SER A 348 -2.55 -5.99 19.30
CA SER A 348 -3.77 -6.79 19.27
C SER A 348 -3.73 -7.80 20.44
N PRO A 349 -4.69 -7.77 21.39
CA PRO A 349 -5.82 -6.85 21.45
C PRO A 349 -5.36 -5.38 21.59
N PRO A 350 -6.25 -4.42 21.26
CA PRO A 350 -5.92 -3.00 21.26
C PRO A 350 -5.42 -2.54 22.65
N PRO A 351 -4.28 -1.84 22.72
CA PRO A 351 -3.71 -1.44 23.99
C PRO A 351 -4.44 -0.24 24.58
N ARG A 352 -4.40 -0.12 25.91
CA ARG A 352 -4.88 1.08 26.62
C ARG A 352 -3.78 2.15 26.62
N PRO A 353 -4.10 3.42 26.32
CA PRO A 353 -3.12 4.49 26.39
C PRO A 353 -2.69 4.76 27.83
N VAL A 354 -1.43 5.15 27.99
CA VAL A 354 -0.88 5.68 29.23
C VAL A 354 -1.00 7.20 29.19
N VAL A 355 -1.36 7.80 30.32
CA VAL A 355 -1.36 9.26 30.49
C VAL A 355 0.03 9.68 31.00
N PRO A 356 0.83 10.42 30.22
CA PRO A 356 2.14 10.87 30.69
C PRO A 356 1.99 11.82 31.87
N THR A 357 2.65 11.52 32.99
CA THR A 357 2.69 12.36 34.19
C THR A 357 3.62 13.54 34.03
#